data_AF-A0A2H4W8L1-F1
#
_entry.id   AF-A0A2H4W8L1-F1
#
_cell.length_a   1.000
_cell.length_b   1.000
_cell.length_c   1.000
_cell.angle_alpha   90.00
_cell.angle_beta   90.00
_cell.angle_gamma   90.00
#
_symmetry.space_group_name_H-M   'P 1'
#
loop_
_entity.id
_entity.type
_entity.pdbx_description
1 polymer ?
#
loop_
_entity_poly.entity_id
_entity_poly.type
_entity_poly.pdbx_seq_one_letter_code
_entity_poly.pdbx_strand_id
1 'polypeptide(L)'
;IERLSSGLRINSAKDDAAGQAIANRFTANIKGLTQASRNAYHGISIAQTTEGALNEINNNLQRVRELAVQSAYSTNSQSDLDSIQAEITQRLNEIDRVSGQTQFNGVKVLAQDNTLTIQVGANDGETIDIDLKHINSQTLGLDTLNVQQKYKVSDTAATVTGYADTTIALDNSTFKASATGLGGTDQKIDGDLKFDDTTGKYYAKVTVTGGTGKDGYYEVSVDKTNG
;
A
#
# COMPACT_ATOMS: atom_id res chain seq x y z
N ILE A 1 57.30 -46.44 8.77
CA ILE A 1 57.21 -45.35 9.78
C ILE A 1 55.87 -44.58 9.67
N GLU A 2 55.17 -44.63 8.54
CA GLU A 2 53.91 -43.90 8.30
C GLU A 2 52.79 -44.10 9.34
N ARG A 3 52.59 -45.33 9.87
CA ARG A 3 51.57 -45.61 10.91
C ARG A 3 51.85 -44.97 12.27
N LEU A 4 53.13 -44.79 12.62
CA LEU A 4 53.53 -44.12 13.88
C LEU A 4 53.45 -42.59 13.76
N SER A 5 53.64 -42.07 12.55
CA SER A 5 53.56 -40.62 12.30
C SER A 5 52.13 -40.12 12.09
N SER A 6 51.21 -40.96 11.58
CA SER A 6 49.81 -40.58 11.38
C SER A 6 48.93 -40.85 12.61
N GLY A 7 49.37 -41.73 13.51
CA GLY A 7 48.57 -42.20 14.64
C GLY A 7 47.36 -43.06 14.24
N LEU A 8 47.19 -43.35 12.95
CA LEU A 8 46.05 -44.11 12.42
C LEU A 8 46.39 -45.59 12.28
N ARG A 9 45.49 -46.44 12.79
CA ARG A 9 45.64 -47.90 12.72
C ARG A 9 45.48 -48.42 11.29
N ILE A 10 44.72 -47.76 10.42
CA ILE A 10 44.57 -48.10 9.00
C ILE A 10 44.96 -46.88 8.17
N ASN A 11 46.12 -46.93 7.51
CA ASN A 11 46.70 -45.76 6.84
C ASN A 11 46.41 -45.74 5.33
N SER A 12 46.23 -46.91 4.72
CA SER A 12 45.85 -47.04 3.31
C SER A 12 44.88 -48.20 3.07
N ALA A 13 44.19 -48.18 1.92
CA ALA A 13 43.32 -49.28 1.50
C ALA A 13 44.06 -50.60 1.27
N LYS A 14 45.41 -50.59 1.20
CA LYS A 14 46.23 -51.80 1.12
C LYS A 14 46.32 -52.55 2.47
N ASP A 15 46.12 -51.85 3.59
CA ASP A 15 46.20 -52.45 4.93
C ASP A 15 44.89 -53.14 5.33
N ASP A 16 43.75 -52.51 5.03
CA ASP A 16 42.39 -53.05 5.22
C ASP A 16 41.39 -52.21 4.40
N ALA A 17 41.04 -52.68 3.21
CA ALA A 17 40.13 -51.96 2.30
C ALA A 17 38.72 -51.80 2.88
N ALA A 18 38.21 -52.81 3.60
CA ALA A 18 36.88 -52.78 4.19
C ALA A 18 36.84 -51.81 5.39
N GLY A 19 37.85 -51.88 6.26
CA GLY A 19 38.01 -50.95 7.38
C GLY A 19 38.19 -49.49 6.95
N GLN A 20 38.96 -49.23 5.89
CA GLN A 20 39.08 -47.90 5.29
C GLN A 20 37.76 -47.42 4.68
N ALA A 21 37.02 -48.27 3.97
CA ALA A 21 35.71 -47.91 3.43
C ALA A 21 34.71 -47.51 4.54
N ILE A 22 34.68 -48.25 5.65
CA ILE A 22 33.84 -47.94 6.81
C ILE A 22 34.30 -46.64 7.48
N ALA A 23 35.60 -46.45 7.67
CA ALA A 23 36.13 -45.22 8.26
C ALA A 23 35.81 -43.98 7.41
N ASN A 24 35.91 -44.09 6.08
CA ASN A 24 35.53 -43.03 5.15
C ASN A 24 34.02 -42.75 5.21
N ARG A 25 33.18 -43.79 5.30
CA ARG A 25 31.73 -43.63 5.50
C ARG A 25 31.40 -42.93 6.81
N PHE A 26 32.04 -43.29 7.93
CA PHE A 26 31.84 -42.59 9.20
C PHE A 26 32.34 -41.15 9.16
N THR A 27 33.46 -40.88 8.49
CA THR A 27 33.97 -39.51 8.29
C THR A 27 32.98 -38.68 7.47
N ALA A 28 32.39 -39.26 6.42
CA ALA A 28 31.33 -38.62 5.64
C ALA A 28 30.09 -38.35 6.50
N ASN A 29 29.64 -39.32 7.30
CA ASN A 29 28.53 -39.15 8.23
C ASN A 29 28.81 -38.06 9.27
N ILE A 30 30.01 -37.99 9.85
CA ILE A 30 30.39 -36.92 10.80
C ILE A 30 30.30 -35.55 10.14
N LYS A 31 30.81 -35.41 8.91
CA LYS A 31 30.69 -34.17 8.14
C LYS A 31 29.22 -33.83 7.83
N GLY A 32 28.43 -34.83 7.45
CA GLY A 32 26.99 -34.71 7.24
C GLY A 32 26.27 -34.24 8.49
N LEU A 33 26.47 -34.91 9.64
CA LEU A 33 25.90 -34.55 10.94
C LEU A 33 26.36 -33.17 11.42
N THR A 34 27.58 -32.75 11.10
CA THR A 34 28.05 -31.39 11.42
C THR A 34 27.26 -30.33 10.64
N GLN A 35 26.95 -30.60 9.36
CA GLN A 35 26.06 -29.73 8.59
C GLN A 35 24.62 -29.83 9.09
N ALA A 36 24.15 -31.03 9.43
CA ALA A 36 22.80 -31.24 9.95
C ALA A 36 22.59 -30.51 11.28
N SER A 37 23.61 -30.45 12.15
CA SER A 37 23.61 -29.63 13.36
C SER A 37 23.46 -28.14 13.04
N ARG A 38 24.17 -27.62 12.02
CA ARG A 38 23.96 -26.24 11.55
C ARG A 38 22.53 -26.03 11.04
N ASN A 39 22.00 -26.95 10.25
CA ASN A 39 20.62 -26.89 9.75
C ASN A 39 19.61 -26.87 10.91
N ALA A 40 19.82 -27.69 11.95
CA ALA A 40 19.00 -27.69 13.15
C ALA A 40 19.03 -26.33 13.88
N TYR A 41 20.20 -25.68 13.98
CA TYR A 41 20.29 -24.33 14.54
C TYR A 41 19.52 -23.30 13.70
N HIS A 42 19.53 -23.40 12.37
CA HIS A 42 18.68 -22.57 11.51
C HIS A 42 17.18 -22.82 11.79
N GLY A 43 16.78 -24.09 11.99
CA GLY A 43 15.44 -24.47 12.43
C GLY A 43 15.03 -23.84 13.77
N ILE A 44 15.95 -23.79 14.73
CA ILE A 44 15.70 -23.11 16.02
C ILE A 44 15.57 -21.60 15.81
N SER A 45 16.45 -20.97 15.03
CA SER A 45 16.40 -19.53 14.79
C SER A 45 15.13 -19.08 14.07
N ILE A 46 14.61 -19.87 13.12
CA ILE A 46 13.34 -19.56 12.46
C ILE A 46 12.17 -19.71 13.42
N ALA A 47 12.17 -20.74 14.28
CA ALA A 47 11.15 -20.91 15.32
C ALA A 47 11.15 -19.72 16.29
N GLN A 48 12.30 -19.30 16.79
CA GLN A 48 12.43 -18.13 17.68
C GLN A 48 12.03 -16.81 17.01
N THR A 49 12.38 -16.62 15.74
CA THR A 49 11.98 -15.43 14.97
C THR A 49 10.45 -15.39 14.82
N THR A 50 9.85 -16.53 14.54
CA THR A 50 8.39 -16.67 14.40
C THR A 50 7.69 -16.46 15.73
N GLU A 51 8.20 -17.05 16.82
CA GLU A 51 7.69 -16.89 18.18
C GLU A 51 7.76 -15.43 18.64
N GLY A 52 8.87 -14.74 18.39
CA GLY A 52 9.00 -13.31 18.69
C GLY A 52 7.95 -12.45 17.98
N ALA A 53 7.70 -12.73 16.70
CA ALA A 53 6.65 -12.03 15.94
C ALA A 53 5.24 -12.37 16.44
N LEU A 54 5.00 -13.62 16.84
CA LEU A 54 3.72 -14.03 17.43
C LEU A 54 3.48 -13.37 18.80
N ASN A 55 4.52 -13.11 19.59
CA ASN A 55 4.39 -12.35 20.84
C ASN A 55 3.92 -10.91 20.58
N GLU A 56 4.46 -10.24 19.55
CA GLU A 56 3.97 -8.91 19.16
C GLU A 56 2.52 -8.93 18.67
N ILE A 57 2.13 -9.95 17.89
CA ILE A 57 0.73 -10.15 17.50
C ILE A 57 -0.15 -10.37 18.74
N ASN A 58 0.30 -11.19 19.68
CA ASN A 58 -0.44 -11.47 20.91
C ASN A 58 -0.68 -10.19 21.73
N ASN A 59 0.36 -9.34 21.89
CA ASN A 59 0.25 -8.05 22.58
C ASN A 59 -0.78 -7.12 21.91
N ASN A 60 -0.77 -7.04 20.57
CA ASN A 60 -1.75 -6.25 19.82
C ASN A 60 -3.19 -6.78 20.01
N LEU A 61 -3.38 -8.10 20.01
CA LEU A 61 -4.68 -8.73 20.24
C LEU A 61 -5.20 -8.52 21.67
N GLN A 62 -4.33 -8.54 22.67
CA GLN A 62 -4.71 -8.20 24.04
C GLN A 62 -5.21 -6.76 24.12
N ARG A 63 -4.54 -5.81 23.44
CA ARG A 63 -5.02 -4.43 23.36
C ARG A 63 -6.37 -4.29 22.65
N VAL A 64 -6.59 -5.03 21.55
CA VAL A 64 -7.89 -5.09 20.88
C VAL A 64 -8.98 -5.60 21.83
N ARG A 65 -8.68 -6.60 22.67
CA ARG A 65 -9.61 -7.12 23.67
C ARG A 65 -10.00 -6.06 24.71
N GLU A 66 -9.04 -5.26 25.19
CA GLU A 66 -9.33 -4.14 26.11
C GLU A 66 -10.27 -3.11 25.45
N LEU A 67 -9.99 -2.74 24.21
CA LEU A 67 -10.79 -1.80 23.43
C LEU A 67 -12.22 -2.33 23.16
N ALA A 68 -12.36 -3.64 22.89
CA ALA A 68 -13.66 -4.28 22.75
C ALA A 68 -14.47 -4.21 24.05
N VAL A 69 -13.86 -4.47 25.20
CA VAL A 69 -14.52 -4.33 26.51
C VAL A 69 -14.89 -2.86 26.77
N GLN A 70 -14.01 -1.92 26.47
CA GLN A 70 -14.28 -0.48 26.60
C GLN A 70 -15.47 -0.05 25.73
N SER A 71 -15.56 -0.56 24.50
CA SER A 71 -16.63 -0.21 23.56
C SER A 71 -18.03 -0.62 24.03
N ALA A 72 -18.12 -1.68 24.85
CA ALA A 72 -19.38 -2.19 25.38
C ALA A 72 -20.03 -1.28 26.44
N TYR A 73 -19.32 -0.25 26.92
CA TYR A 73 -19.86 0.68 27.90
C TYR A 73 -20.87 1.65 27.25
N SER A 74 -22.14 1.56 27.64
CA SER A 74 -23.25 2.24 26.95
C SER A 74 -23.25 3.77 27.04
N THR A 75 -22.37 4.39 27.83
CA THR A 75 -22.24 5.84 27.89
C THR A 75 -21.25 6.40 26.87
N ASN A 76 -20.56 5.55 26.10
CA ASN A 76 -19.69 6.00 25.02
C ASN A 76 -20.51 6.73 23.97
N SER A 77 -20.05 7.91 23.57
CA SER A 77 -20.58 8.60 22.40
C SER A 77 -20.13 7.91 21.10
N GLN A 78 -20.77 8.23 19.98
CA GLN A 78 -20.35 7.71 18.66
C GLN A 78 -18.90 8.12 18.32
N SER A 79 -18.50 9.34 18.68
CA SER A 79 -17.10 9.79 18.53
C SER A 79 -16.10 9.05 19.41
N ASP A 80 -16.52 8.57 20.60
CA ASP A 80 -15.67 7.72 21.44
C ASP A 80 -15.48 6.35 20.78
N LEU A 81 -16.56 5.77 20.23
CA LEU A 81 -16.51 4.51 19.49
C LEU A 81 -15.66 4.62 18.22
N ASP A 82 -15.71 5.75 17.52
CA ASP A 82 -14.85 6.02 16.37
C ASP A 82 -13.36 6.09 16.76
N SER A 83 -13.06 6.70 17.90
CA SER A 83 -11.68 6.77 18.42
C SER A 83 -11.16 5.39 18.85
N ILE A 84 -12.00 4.58 19.50
CA ILE A 84 -11.71 3.18 19.85
C ILE A 84 -11.48 2.37 18.57
N GLN A 85 -12.35 2.53 17.56
CA GLN A 85 -12.21 1.82 16.30
C GLN A 85 -10.95 2.21 15.53
N ALA A 86 -10.55 3.48 15.58
CA ALA A 86 -9.30 3.94 14.98
C ALA A 86 -8.10 3.20 15.59
N GLU A 87 -8.07 3.04 16.92
CA GLU A 87 -7.02 2.25 17.57
C GLU A 87 -7.10 0.76 17.19
N ILE A 88 -8.30 0.14 17.22
CA ILE A 88 -8.47 -1.25 16.77
C ILE A 88 -7.92 -1.45 15.35
N THR A 89 -8.26 -0.54 14.43
CA THR A 89 -7.79 -0.58 13.04
C THR A 89 -6.27 -0.49 12.97
N GLN A 90 -5.64 0.36 13.78
CA GLN A 90 -4.19 0.45 13.86
C GLN A 90 -3.56 -0.86 14.36
N ARG A 91 -4.16 -1.52 15.37
CA ARG A 91 -3.67 -2.80 15.89
C ARG A 91 -3.78 -3.92 14.86
N LEU A 92 -4.89 -4.00 14.13
CA LEU A 92 -5.08 -4.99 13.06
C LEU A 92 -4.12 -4.75 11.89
N ASN A 93 -3.91 -3.49 11.50
CA ASN A 93 -2.91 -3.13 10.48
C ASN A 93 -1.49 -3.51 10.91
N GLU A 94 -1.14 -3.34 12.18
CA GLU A 94 0.17 -3.76 12.69
C GLU A 94 0.33 -5.29 12.69
N ILE A 95 -0.72 -6.04 13.00
CA ILE A 95 -0.73 -7.51 12.86
C ILE A 95 -0.45 -7.91 11.41
N ASP A 96 -1.15 -7.29 10.45
CA ASP A 96 -0.97 -7.58 9.02
C ASP A 96 0.44 -7.18 8.53
N ARG A 97 0.98 -6.08 9.05
CA ARG A 97 2.36 -5.66 8.79
C ARG A 97 3.37 -6.68 9.32
N VAL A 98 3.25 -7.11 10.57
CA VAL A 98 4.13 -8.13 11.18
C VAL A 98 4.04 -9.44 10.40
N SER A 99 2.84 -9.87 10.01
CA SER A 99 2.59 -11.06 9.20
C SER A 99 3.33 -11.05 7.86
N GLY A 100 3.16 -9.97 7.08
CA GLY A 100 3.75 -9.86 5.74
C GLY A 100 5.22 -9.45 5.72
N GLN A 101 5.74 -8.86 6.79
CA GLN A 101 7.10 -8.32 6.79
C GLN A 101 8.12 -9.20 7.52
N THR A 102 7.73 -9.93 8.57
CA THR A 102 8.64 -10.78 9.35
C THR A 102 9.24 -11.87 8.48
N GLN A 103 10.57 -11.97 8.50
CA GLN A 103 11.29 -12.90 7.65
C GLN A 103 12.56 -13.43 8.31
N PHE A 104 12.90 -14.67 7.98
CA PHE A 104 14.19 -15.27 8.30
C PHE A 104 14.84 -15.73 7.00
N ASN A 105 15.97 -15.14 6.64
CA ASN A 105 16.73 -15.48 5.43
C ASN A 105 15.87 -15.51 4.14
N GLY A 106 14.99 -14.53 3.97
CA GLY A 106 14.07 -14.38 2.84
C GLY A 106 12.75 -15.13 2.99
N VAL A 107 12.63 -16.07 3.95
CA VAL A 107 11.39 -16.82 4.18
C VAL A 107 10.44 -16.01 5.06
N LYS A 108 9.25 -15.72 4.54
CA LYS A 108 8.18 -15.02 5.25
C LYS A 108 7.47 -15.97 6.20
N VAL A 109 7.79 -15.88 7.48
CA VAL A 109 7.47 -16.91 8.48
C VAL A 109 5.99 -16.99 8.88
N LEU A 110 5.23 -15.92 8.64
CA LEU A 110 3.81 -15.82 9.01
C LEU A 110 2.88 -15.53 7.82
N ALA A 111 3.40 -15.43 6.59
CA ALA A 111 2.63 -14.96 5.44
C ALA A 111 1.90 -16.07 4.66
N GLN A 112 2.25 -17.34 4.89
CA GLN A 112 1.61 -18.49 4.25
C GLN A 112 1.79 -19.75 5.09
N ASP A 113 0.88 -20.70 4.90
CA ASP A 113 1.08 -22.06 5.41
C ASP A 113 2.22 -22.71 4.63
N ASN A 114 3.21 -23.24 5.36
CA ASN A 114 4.33 -23.94 4.77
C ASN A 114 4.95 -24.91 5.79
N THR A 115 5.30 -26.10 5.34
CA THR A 115 6.06 -27.06 6.15
C THR A 115 7.53 -26.99 5.75
N LEU A 116 8.38 -26.56 6.66
CA LEU A 116 9.82 -26.51 6.47
C LEU A 116 10.46 -27.80 6.99
N THR A 117 10.90 -28.64 6.06
CA THR A 117 11.61 -29.88 6.38
C THR A 117 13.09 -29.61 6.61
N ILE A 118 13.55 -29.83 7.84
CA ILE A 118 14.94 -29.64 8.25
C ILE A 118 15.64 -30.99 8.34
N GLN A 119 16.62 -31.22 7.47
CA GLN A 119 17.47 -32.41 7.51
C GLN A 119 18.41 -32.36 8.73
N VAL A 120 18.18 -33.26 9.68
CA VAL A 120 18.93 -33.35 10.95
C VAL A 120 19.80 -34.60 11.07
N GLY A 121 19.63 -35.57 10.17
CA GLY A 121 20.45 -36.78 10.11
C GLY A 121 21.37 -36.86 8.89
N ALA A 122 22.13 -37.95 8.83
CA ALA A 122 23.12 -38.21 7.77
C ALA A 122 22.52 -38.89 6.53
N ASN A 123 21.32 -39.47 6.65
CA ASN A 123 20.63 -40.17 5.57
C ASN A 123 19.32 -39.46 5.19
N ASP A 124 18.87 -39.66 3.96
CA ASP A 124 17.61 -39.09 3.46
C ASP A 124 16.42 -39.52 4.34
N GLY A 125 15.54 -38.57 4.66
CA GLY A 125 14.35 -38.79 5.48
C GLY A 125 14.56 -38.67 6.99
N GLU A 126 15.79 -38.46 7.46
CA GLU A 126 16.08 -38.14 8.87
C GLU A 126 15.86 -36.63 9.12
N THR A 127 14.59 -36.22 9.14
CA THR A 127 14.18 -34.82 9.17
C THR A 127 13.33 -34.44 10.38
N ILE A 128 13.27 -33.15 10.68
CA ILE A 128 12.30 -32.52 11.59
C ILE A 128 11.55 -31.47 10.79
N ASP A 129 10.22 -31.51 10.84
CA ASP A 129 9.37 -30.54 10.16
C ASP A 129 8.97 -29.40 11.10
N ILE A 130 8.95 -28.18 10.57
CA ILE A 130 8.42 -26.98 11.23
C ILE A 130 7.23 -26.48 10.42
N ASP A 131 6.05 -26.48 11.03
CA ASP A 131 4.84 -25.99 10.41
C ASP A 131 4.68 -24.48 10.64
N LEU A 132 4.90 -23.71 9.59
CA LEU A 132 4.57 -22.30 9.53
C LEU A 132 3.11 -22.14 9.13
N LYS A 133 2.43 -21.16 9.74
CA LYS A 133 1.02 -20.87 9.52
C LYS A 133 0.82 -19.42 9.13
N HIS A 134 -0.11 -19.18 8.21
CA HIS A 134 -0.51 -17.84 7.85
C HIS A 134 -1.35 -17.21 8.97
N ILE A 135 -0.80 -16.19 9.62
CA ILE A 135 -1.48 -15.46 10.70
C ILE A 135 -1.59 -14.00 10.31
N ASN A 136 -2.81 -13.53 10.03
CA ASN A 136 -3.12 -12.12 9.77
C ASN A 136 -4.55 -11.81 10.27
N SER A 137 -5.03 -10.57 10.10
CA SER A 137 -6.36 -10.17 10.55
C SER A 137 -7.48 -11.03 9.92
N GLN A 138 -7.33 -11.43 8.66
CA GLN A 138 -8.30 -12.28 7.93
C GLN A 138 -8.31 -13.73 8.43
N THR A 139 -7.14 -14.38 8.59
CA THR A 139 -7.06 -15.77 9.05
C THR A 139 -7.44 -15.92 10.52
N LEU A 140 -7.30 -14.84 11.30
CA LEU A 140 -7.83 -14.74 12.66
C LEU A 140 -9.33 -14.39 12.72
N GLY A 141 -9.95 -14.00 11.59
CA GLY A 141 -11.37 -13.66 11.50
C GLY A 141 -11.73 -12.32 12.16
N LEU A 142 -10.81 -11.36 12.18
CA LEU A 142 -10.94 -10.06 12.83
C LEU A 142 -10.85 -8.87 11.86
N ASP A 143 -10.68 -9.12 10.57
CA ASP A 143 -10.52 -8.10 9.53
C ASP A 143 -11.70 -7.13 9.43
N THR A 144 -12.91 -7.60 9.74
CA THR A 144 -14.13 -6.78 9.76
C THR A 144 -14.57 -6.40 11.17
N LEU A 145 -13.71 -6.54 12.19
CA LEU A 145 -14.05 -6.17 13.56
C LEU A 145 -14.40 -4.66 13.62
N ASN A 146 -15.66 -4.37 13.93
CA ASN A 146 -16.16 -3.00 14.00
C ASN A 146 -17.05 -2.81 15.23
N VAL A 147 -16.83 -1.71 15.96
CA VAL A 147 -17.62 -1.32 17.14
C VAL A 147 -18.33 0.03 16.97
N GLN A 148 -18.28 0.62 15.77
CA GLN A 148 -18.89 1.91 15.48
C GLN A 148 -20.41 1.79 15.33
N GLN A 149 -21.07 2.94 15.41
CA GLN A 149 -22.49 3.09 15.11
C GLN A 149 -22.68 4.02 13.92
N LYS A 150 -23.78 3.84 13.18
CA LYS A 150 -24.09 4.70 12.04
C LYS A 150 -24.51 6.09 12.50
N TYR A 151 -23.98 7.12 11.86
CA TYR A 151 -24.47 8.48 11.97
C TYR A 151 -25.73 8.69 11.12
N LYS A 152 -26.60 9.61 11.56
CA LYS A 152 -27.67 10.15 10.72
C LYS A 152 -27.06 11.18 9.77
N VAL A 153 -26.78 10.75 8.54
CA VAL A 153 -26.26 11.63 7.49
C VAL A 153 -27.40 12.49 6.93
N SER A 154 -27.15 13.79 6.78
CA SER A 154 -28.02 14.73 6.09
C SER A 154 -27.17 15.78 5.40
N ASP A 155 -27.61 16.25 4.24
CA ASP A 155 -26.97 17.32 3.50
C ASP A 155 -27.83 18.60 3.48
N THR A 156 -27.20 19.70 3.06
CA THR A 156 -27.86 20.97 2.78
C THR A 156 -27.32 21.51 1.47
N ALA A 157 -28.16 22.22 0.70
CA ALA A 157 -27.76 22.75 -0.59
C ALA A 157 -26.57 23.72 -0.46
N ALA A 158 -25.40 23.31 -0.96
CA ALA A 158 -24.23 24.17 -1.07
C ALA A 158 -24.24 24.84 -2.44
N THR A 159 -24.77 26.05 -2.52
CA THR A 159 -24.76 26.82 -3.77
C THR A 159 -23.32 27.28 -4.04
N VAL A 160 -22.67 26.64 -5.00
CA VAL A 160 -21.35 27.07 -5.49
C VAL A 160 -21.54 28.31 -6.36
N THR A 161 -20.84 29.39 -6.03
CA THR A 161 -20.81 30.63 -6.80
C THR A 161 -19.53 30.72 -7.63
N GLY A 162 -19.56 31.57 -8.65
CA GLY A 162 -18.44 31.79 -9.56
C GLY A 162 -18.61 31.10 -10.90
N TYR A 163 -17.77 31.51 -11.84
CA TYR A 163 -17.70 30.97 -13.20
C TYR A 163 -16.32 30.33 -13.41
N ALA A 164 -16.25 29.39 -14.35
CA ALA A 164 -15.00 28.78 -14.77
C ALA A 164 -14.91 28.86 -16.30
N ASP A 165 -13.71 29.09 -16.80
CA ASP A 165 -13.45 29.05 -18.24
C ASP A 165 -13.68 27.64 -18.79
N THR A 166 -14.14 27.59 -20.03
CA THR A 166 -14.31 26.33 -20.78
C THR A 166 -13.38 26.32 -21.98
N THR A 167 -13.38 25.22 -22.74
CA THR A 167 -12.60 25.10 -23.98
C THR A 167 -13.27 25.78 -25.19
N ILE A 168 -14.41 26.45 -25.00
CA ILE A 168 -15.11 27.15 -26.07
C ILE A 168 -14.29 28.40 -26.43
N ALA A 169 -13.75 28.42 -27.66
CA ALA A 169 -13.02 29.56 -28.18
C ALA A 169 -13.99 30.63 -28.66
N LEU A 170 -13.74 31.91 -28.34
CA LEU A 170 -14.61 33.03 -28.74
C LEU A 170 -14.40 33.41 -30.21
N ASP A 171 -15.43 33.31 -31.06
CA ASP A 171 -15.41 33.72 -32.47
C ASP A 171 -15.85 35.18 -32.66
N ASN A 172 -14.87 36.07 -32.62
CA ASN A 172 -15.09 37.50 -32.84
C ASN A 172 -15.37 37.88 -34.31
N SER A 173 -15.28 36.96 -35.27
CA SER A 173 -15.40 37.26 -36.70
C SER A 173 -16.80 37.73 -37.09
N THR A 174 -17.82 37.30 -36.35
CA THR A 174 -19.23 37.61 -36.59
C THR A 174 -19.64 39.01 -36.12
N PHE A 175 -18.82 39.67 -35.29
CA PHE A 175 -19.17 40.95 -34.66
C PHE A 175 -19.54 42.03 -35.69
N LYS A 176 -18.72 42.23 -36.73
CA LYS A 176 -18.93 43.25 -37.76
C LYS A 176 -20.28 43.11 -38.48
N ALA A 177 -20.71 41.87 -38.75
CA ALA A 177 -21.97 41.60 -39.44
C ALA A 177 -23.17 42.12 -38.63
N SER A 178 -23.09 42.03 -37.31
CA SER A 178 -24.14 42.49 -36.39
C SER A 178 -24.03 43.99 -36.02
N ALA A 179 -22.84 44.58 -36.15
CA ALA A 179 -22.55 45.96 -35.75
C ALA A 179 -22.82 47.01 -36.85
N THR A 180 -23.40 46.62 -38.00
CA THR A 180 -23.66 47.53 -39.15
C THR A 180 -24.53 48.74 -38.79
N GLY A 181 -25.39 48.62 -37.77
CA GLY A 181 -26.20 49.72 -37.24
C GLY A 181 -25.40 50.85 -36.58
N LEU A 182 -24.11 50.66 -36.29
CA LEU A 182 -23.23 51.73 -35.81
C LEU A 182 -22.74 52.65 -36.94
N GLY A 183 -22.85 52.22 -38.21
CA GLY A 183 -22.38 52.95 -39.38
C GLY A 183 -20.85 52.96 -39.53
N GLY A 184 -20.35 53.83 -40.41
CA GLY A 184 -18.91 53.90 -40.75
C GLY A 184 -18.48 52.79 -41.73
N THR A 185 -17.17 52.66 -41.90
CA THR A 185 -16.53 51.75 -42.87
C THR A 185 -16.17 50.39 -42.25
N ASP A 186 -15.83 50.38 -40.96
CA ASP A 186 -15.41 49.16 -40.25
C ASP A 186 -15.70 49.24 -38.74
N GLN A 187 -16.16 48.12 -38.16
CA GLN A 187 -16.45 47.97 -36.74
C GLN A 187 -15.67 46.76 -36.23
N LYS A 188 -14.68 46.99 -35.37
CA LYS A 188 -13.84 45.91 -34.83
C LYS A 188 -13.72 45.99 -33.32
N ILE A 189 -13.57 44.82 -32.70
CA ILE A 189 -13.24 44.68 -31.29
C ILE A 189 -11.73 44.87 -31.12
N ASP A 190 -11.33 45.68 -30.14
CA ASP A 190 -9.94 45.91 -29.79
C ASP A 190 -9.51 45.00 -28.61
N GLY A 191 -8.70 43.98 -28.92
CA GLY A 191 -8.19 43.00 -27.95
C GLY A 191 -9.25 41.97 -27.52
N ASP A 192 -9.08 41.40 -26.33
CA ASP A 192 -9.96 40.34 -25.83
C ASP A 192 -11.28 40.89 -25.24
N LEU A 193 -12.31 40.04 -25.18
CA LEU A 193 -13.54 40.34 -24.45
C LEU A 193 -13.28 40.36 -22.94
N LYS A 194 -14.04 41.19 -22.22
CA LYS A 194 -13.98 41.30 -20.76
C LYS A 194 -15.25 40.66 -20.22
N PHE A 195 -15.09 39.54 -19.51
CA PHE A 195 -16.20 38.84 -18.85
C PHE A 195 -16.49 39.49 -17.49
N ASP A 196 -17.77 39.70 -17.21
CA ASP A 196 -18.28 40.16 -15.92
C ASP A 196 -18.85 38.95 -15.15
N ASP A 197 -18.13 38.53 -14.12
CA ASP A 197 -18.46 37.39 -13.27
C ASP A 197 -19.69 37.60 -12.37
N THR A 198 -20.20 38.83 -12.28
CA THR A 198 -21.38 39.17 -11.49
C THR A 198 -22.65 39.01 -12.32
N THR A 199 -22.58 39.34 -13.62
CA THR A 199 -23.74 39.33 -14.51
C THR A 199 -23.70 38.21 -15.57
N GLY A 200 -22.55 37.57 -15.76
CA GLY A 200 -22.34 36.59 -16.83
C GLY A 200 -22.27 37.21 -18.23
N LYS A 201 -21.98 38.52 -18.32
CA LYS A 201 -21.97 39.29 -19.57
C LYS A 201 -20.56 39.51 -20.11
N TYR A 202 -20.44 39.74 -21.41
CA TYR A 202 -19.18 40.07 -22.06
C TYR A 202 -19.20 41.50 -22.60
N TYR A 203 -18.08 42.19 -22.44
CA TYR A 203 -17.88 43.56 -22.89
C TYR A 203 -16.66 43.67 -23.80
N ALA A 204 -16.79 44.45 -24.87
CA ALA A 204 -15.73 44.68 -25.83
C ALA A 204 -15.49 46.18 -26.01
N LYS A 205 -14.22 46.57 -26.18
CA LYS A 205 -13.89 47.91 -26.67
C LYS A 205 -14.01 47.88 -28.18
N VAL A 206 -14.80 48.78 -28.75
CA VAL A 206 -15.09 48.81 -30.19
C VAL A 206 -14.60 50.13 -30.76
N THR A 207 -13.82 50.05 -31.84
CA THR A 207 -13.44 51.20 -32.66
C THR A 207 -14.20 51.15 -33.98
N VAL A 208 -14.97 52.20 -34.28
CA VAL A 208 -15.80 52.33 -35.49
C VAL A 208 -15.18 53.34 -36.43
N THR A 209 -14.51 52.85 -37.48
CA THR A 209 -13.81 53.72 -38.44
C THR A 209 -14.83 54.51 -39.27
N GLY A 210 -14.76 55.85 -39.22
CA GLY A 210 -15.69 56.73 -39.93
C GLY A 210 -17.05 56.95 -39.23
N GLY A 211 -17.27 56.38 -38.04
CA GLY A 211 -18.44 56.65 -37.22
C GLY A 211 -18.20 57.82 -36.26
N THR A 212 -19.05 58.85 -36.27
CA THR A 212 -18.91 59.99 -35.35
C THR A 212 -19.46 59.62 -33.96
N GLY A 213 -18.60 59.64 -32.94
CA GLY A 213 -18.99 59.38 -31.54
C GLY A 213 -19.42 57.94 -31.25
N LYS A 214 -18.89 56.97 -32.00
CA LYS A 214 -19.24 55.54 -31.89
C LYS A 214 -18.18 54.69 -31.20
N ASP A 215 -17.01 55.24 -30.90
CA ASP A 215 -15.95 54.54 -30.17
C ASP A 215 -16.28 54.42 -28.68
N GLY A 216 -16.12 53.23 -28.11
CA GLY A 216 -16.45 52.99 -26.71
C GLY A 216 -16.56 51.52 -26.34
N TYR A 217 -17.12 51.25 -25.17
CA TYR A 217 -17.42 49.89 -24.74
C TYR A 217 -18.86 49.52 -25.09
N TYR A 218 -19.01 48.33 -25.66
CA TYR A 218 -20.30 47.74 -25.99
C TYR A 218 -20.43 46.38 -25.30
N GLU A 219 -21.64 46.06 -24.85
CA GLU A 219 -22.01 44.71 -24.47
C GLU A 219 -22.07 43.84 -25.73
N VAL A 220 -21.47 42.65 -25.68
CA VAL A 220 -21.46 41.69 -26.79
C VAL A 220 -22.08 40.37 -26.34
N SER A 221 -22.82 39.75 -27.25
CA SER A 221 -23.39 38.41 -27.03
C SER A 221 -22.40 37.36 -27.51
N VAL A 222 -22.11 36.39 -26.64
CA VAL A 222 -21.31 35.19 -26.95
C VAL A 222 -22.28 34.02 -27.14
N ASP A 223 -22.17 33.32 -28.27
CA ASP A 223 -22.91 32.08 -28.49
C ASP A 223 -22.28 31.01 -27.61
N LYS A 224 -23.01 30.58 -26.59
CA LYS A 224 -22.55 29.57 -25.62
C LYS A 224 -22.26 28.20 -26.24
N THR A 225 -22.52 28.01 -27.53
CA THR A 225 -22.29 26.76 -28.27
C THR A 225 -20.96 26.77 -29.02
N ASN A 226 -20.60 27.88 -29.66
CA ASN A 226 -19.48 27.94 -30.61
C ASN A 226 -18.57 29.16 -30.45
N GLY A 227 -18.87 30.06 -29.51
CA GLY A 227 -18.07 31.26 -29.20
C GLY A 227 -18.65 32.52 -29.78
#